data_AF-A0A7J6HN19-F1
#
_entry.id   AF-A0A7J6HN19-F1
#
_cell.length_a   1.000
_cell.length_b   1.000
_cell.length_c   1.000
_cell.angle_alpha   90.00
_cell.angle_beta   90.00
_cell.angle_gamma   90.00
#
_symmetry.space_group_name_H-M   'P 1'
#
loop_
_entity.id
_entity.type
_entity.pdbx_description
1 polymer ?
#
loop_
_entity_poly.entity_id
_entity_poly.type
_entity_poly.pdbx_seq_one_letter_code
_entity_poly.pdbx_strand_id
1 'polypeptide(L)'
;MRLVQAWFVLVTLVLVLIPSNAVSGSLHPTTDEAYVTLLYGDEFLLGVRVLGKSIKDTRSTKDMVVLVSDGVSDYAMTLLKADGWIVKKISLLENPNQVRPTSIEDLFKCRKFCANLKHSERLNSGVMVVEPSQKVFDDMMSKVNTLQSYTGGDQGFLNSYYSDFPNAHLFEPNLSQEVLKSRPVPEMERLSTLYNADVGLYMLANKWMVNESELRVIHYTLGPLKPWDWWTSWLLKPVDVWQNVREQLAETLPGTGGGSNPNDSFLVKFLFLLPFLALGFCYYRSFLKTREHLNSLCNHIRHLYYKIRSFGTISYSSVSTSSTNNLNYQAKIPVYLGGISVVICFMAALVALALALAIVPRQVMPWTGLLLMYEWTFTIFFLLFGGYLRLIYQWGSTAALQAGSPSSHSDSRDDDSGKGHHRLTSSCDFANWYYGLVMAFLAIIAPSLPCFLGITALFARLALMVAGGLVLASFMTYASEHLAIRAFFRGLEDRDAARKLIKLNRDFVSDNEEQSDLDDEARMAEAVKKNSRLDFVSDNE
;
A
#
# COMPACT_ATOMS: atom_id res chain seq x y z
N MET A 1 30.97 -8.71 -46.88
CA MET A 1 31.50 -8.08 -45.65
C MET A 1 30.96 -8.89 -44.48
N ARG A 2 31.90 -9.50 -43.74
CA ARG A 2 31.80 -10.35 -42.53
C ARG A 2 30.64 -9.98 -41.59
N LEU A 3 30.00 -10.86 -40.82
CA LEU A 3 30.04 -12.30 -40.61
C LEU A 3 28.82 -12.61 -39.72
N VAL A 4 27.84 -13.34 -40.25
CA VAL A 4 26.89 -14.14 -39.47
C VAL A 4 27.35 -15.57 -39.67
N GLN A 5 27.86 -16.21 -38.62
CA GLN A 5 27.70 -17.63 -38.29
C GLN A 5 28.70 -18.08 -37.23
N ALA A 6 28.14 -18.79 -36.24
CA ALA A 6 28.71 -19.95 -35.57
C ALA A 6 29.99 -19.78 -34.74
N TRP A 7 29.86 -19.57 -33.43
CA TRP A 7 30.71 -20.21 -32.42
C TRP A 7 29.83 -20.46 -31.18
N PHE A 8 29.34 -21.69 -31.02
CA PHE A 8 29.96 -22.76 -30.23
C PHE A 8 29.53 -22.72 -28.76
N VAL A 9 28.72 -23.73 -28.44
CA VAL A 9 28.70 -24.46 -27.17
C VAL A 9 29.98 -24.22 -26.37
N LEU A 10 29.87 -23.45 -25.29
CA LEU A 10 30.79 -23.52 -24.17
C LEU A 10 29.94 -23.69 -22.92
N VAL A 11 29.46 -24.93 -22.73
CA VAL A 11 29.28 -25.49 -21.40
C VAL A 11 30.68 -25.61 -20.81
N THR A 12 31.22 -24.49 -20.31
CA THR A 12 32.35 -24.53 -19.39
C THR A 12 31.78 -24.98 -18.06
N LEU A 13 31.96 -26.28 -17.84
CA LEU A 13 31.97 -26.93 -16.55
C LEU A 13 32.95 -26.17 -15.63
N VAL A 14 32.48 -25.07 -15.03
CA VAL A 14 33.13 -24.52 -13.85
C VAL A 14 32.76 -25.48 -12.73
N LEU A 15 33.61 -26.49 -12.56
CA LEU A 15 33.87 -27.09 -11.26
C LEU A 15 34.25 -25.95 -10.32
N VAL A 16 33.25 -25.25 -9.78
CA VAL A 16 33.39 -24.53 -8.53
C VAL A 16 33.60 -25.64 -7.53
N LEU A 17 34.87 -25.92 -7.25
CA LEU A 17 35.29 -26.44 -5.96
C LEU A 17 34.76 -25.44 -4.94
N ILE A 18 33.50 -25.62 -4.53
CA ILE A 18 32.99 -25.06 -3.30
C ILE A 18 33.90 -25.70 -2.25
N PRO A 19 34.73 -24.94 -1.51
CA PRO A 19 35.18 -25.48 -0.25
C PRO A 19 33.88 -25.68 0.53
N SER A 20 33.47 -26.93 0.68
CA SER A 20 32.59 -27.34 1.75
C SER A 20 33.33 -26.98 3.03
N ASN A 21 33.22 -25.71 3.43
CA ASN A 21 33.34 -25.32 4.80
C ASN A 21 32.18 -26.02 5.47
N ALA A 22 32.41 -27.29 5.81
CA ALA A 22 31.78 -27.89 6.95
C ALA A 22 31.80 -26.81 8.03
N VAL A 23 30.62 -26.39 8.46
CA VAL A 23 30.44 -25.60 9.66
C VAL A 23 30.99 -26.49 10.76
N SER A 24 32.29 -26.36 10.99
CA SER A 24 32.94 -26.88 12.17
C SER A 24 32.26 -26.13 13.29
N GLY A 25 31.44 -26.86 14.06
CA GLY A 25 30.88 -26.36 15.30
C GLY A 25 32.06 -25.99 16.19
N SER A 26 32.47 -24.72 16.11
CA SER A 26 33.37 -24.11 17.06
C SER A 26 32.66 -24.20 18.40
N LEU A 27 33.10 -25.13 19.25
CA LEU A 27 32.88 -25.03 20.68
C LEU A 27 33.60 -23.75 21.13
N HIS A 28 32.86 -22.64 21.06
CA HIS A 28 33.27 -21.42 21.75
C HIS A 28 33.37 -21.76 23.24
N PRO A 29 34.51 -21.45 23.90
CA PRO A 29 34.57 -21.51 25.36
C PRO A 29 33.47 -20.59 25.88
N THR A 30 32.53 -21.15 26.65
CA THR A 30 31.45 -20.38 27.27
C THR A 30 32.05 -19.34 28.19
N THR A 31 31.55 -18.10 28.12
CA THR A 31 31.98 -17.01 28.99
C THR A 31 31.18 -17.03 30.29
N ASP A 32 31.77 -16.52 31.38
CA ASP A 32 31.05 -16.38 32.67
C ASP A 32 29.93 -15.33 32.62
N GLU A 33 29.88 -14.53 31.56
CA GLU A 33 28.96 -13.41 31.36
C GLU A 33 28.25 -13.55 30.01
N ALA A 34 26.96 -13.19 29.94
CA ALA A 34 26.18 -13.28 28.71
C ALA A 34 25.17 -12.13 28.56
N TYR A 35 24.91 -11.73 27.32
CA TYR A 35 23.72 -10.95 26.98
C TYR A 35 22.54 -11.90 26.83
N VAL A 36 21.48 -11.65 27.58
CA VAL A 36 20.28 -12.51 27.56
C VAL A 36 19.09 -11.72 27.02
N THR A 37 18.34 -12.32 26.10
CA THR A 37 17.07 -11.77 25.62
C THR A 37 15.98 -12.86 25.57
N LEU A 38 14.72 -12.44 25.43
CA LEU A 38 13.56 -13.32 25.38
C LEU A 38 12.90 -13.22 24.00
N LEU A 39 12.58 -14.38 23.42
CA LEU A 39 11.77 -14.50 22.22
C LEU A 39 10.58 -15.43 22.49
N TYR A 40 9.37 -14.90 22.35
CA TYR A 40 8.14 -15.65 22.64
C TYR A 40 7.21 -15.83 21.43
N GLY A 41 7.55 -15.23 20.29
CA GLY A 41 6.84 -15.41 19.03
C GLY A 41 7.70 -14.95 17.85
N ASP A 42 7.48 -15.55 16.69
CA ASP A 42 8.26 -15.30 15.47
C ASP A 42 8.15 -13.84 14.99
N GLU A 43 7.09 -13.12 15.35
CA GLU A 43 6.90 -11.71 15.05
C GLU A 43 7.97 -10.81 15.68
N PHE A 44 8.66 -11.26 16.74
CA PHE A 44 9.76 -10.54 17.38
C PHE A 44 11.15 -11.00 16.92
N LEU A 45 11.22 -12.04 16.08
CA LEU A 45 12.48 -12.64 15.62
C LEU A 45 13.39 -11.57 15.01
N LEU A 46 12.87 -10.74 14.11
CA LEU A 46 13.64 -9.69 13.45
C LEU A 46 14.25 -8.69 14.45
N GLY A 47 13.52 -8.37 15.53
CA GLY A 47 14.05 -7.56 16.63
C GLY A 47 15.26 -8.19 17.31
N VAL A 48 15.19 -9.49 17.62
CA VAL A 48 16.29 -10.25 18.23
C VAL A 48 17.49 -10.36 17.28
N ARG A 49 17.26 -10.59 15.98
CA ARG A 49 18.35 -10.62 14.99
C ARG A 49 19.09 -9.29 14.93
N VAL A 50 18.35 -8.18 14.86
CA VAL A 50 18.92 -6.83 14.84
C VAL A 50 19.70 -6.51 16.12
N LEU A 51 19.19 -6.94 17.29
CA LEU A 51 19.87 -6.86 18.57
C LEU A 51 21.19 -7.65 18.60
N GLY A 52 21.17 -8.90 18.15
CA GLY A 52 22.37 -9.75 18.15
C GLY A 52 23.45 -9.14 17.26
N LYS A 53 23.05 -8.65 16.09
CA LYS A 53 23.97 -7.94 15.18
C LYS A 53 24.61 -6.72 15.84
N SER A 54 23.89 -5.94 16.67
CA SER A 54 24.47 -4.76 17.35
C SER A 54 25.56 -5.12 18.30
N ILE A 55 25.29 -6.11 19.12
CA ILE A 55 26.23 -6.56 20.14
C ILE A 55 27.50 -7.07 19.44
N LYS A 56 27.36 -7.75 18.30
CA LYS A 56 28.50 -8.14 17.47
C LYS A 56 29.24 -6.96 16.85
N ASP A 57 28.52 -5.92 16.41
CA ASP A 57 29.12 -4.71 15.83
C ASP A 57 29.97 -3.94 16.84
N THR A 58 29.70 -4.09 18.14
CA THR A 58 30.53 -3.54 19.22
C THR A 58 31.76 -4.40 19.52
N ARG A 59 31.98 -5.47 18.75
CA ARG A 59 33.06 -6.46 18.92
C ARG A 59 33.03 -7.17 20.27
N SER A 60 31.85 -7.32 20.87
CA SER A 60 31.75 -7.98 22.16
C SER A 60 32.10 -9.46 22.06
N THR A 61 32.82 -9.97 23.05
CA THR A 61 33.26 -11.37 23.14
C THR A 61 32.36 -12.20 24.05
N LYS A 62 31.31 -11.59 24.63
CA LYS A 62 30.39 -12.23 25.57
C LYS A 62 29.39 -13.11 24.84
N ASP A 63 29.00 -14.18 25.50
CA ASP A 63 27.95 -15.07 25.00
C ASP A 63 26.63 -14.31 24.79
N MET A 64 25.90 -14.70 23.74
CA MET A 64 24.57 -14.17 23.45
C MET A 64 23.56 -15.30 23.58
N VAL A 65 22.71 -15.22 24.60
CA VAL A 65 21.71 -16.24 24.93
C VAL A 65 20.31 -15.71 24.62
N VAL A 66 19.52 -16.50 23.91
CA VAL A 66 18.10 -16.21 23.69
C VAL A 66 17.27 -17.28 24.37
N LEU A 67 16.44 -16.85 25.31
CA LEU A 67 15.42 -17.66 25.93
C LEU A 67 14.23 -17.72 24.97
N VAL A 68 13.81 -18.91 24.57
CA VAL A 68 12.72 -19.09 23.60
C VAL A 68 11.55 -19.82 24.24
N SER A 69 10.33 -19.35 23.99
CA SER A 69 9.11 -20.03 24.43
C SER A 69 8.63 -21.08 23.43
N ASP A 70 7.60 -21.84 23.81
CA ASP A 70 6.97 -22.84 22.95
C ASP A 70 6.32 -22.25 21.68
N GLY A 71 6.01 -20.94 21.67
CA GLY A 71 5.43 -20.25 20.51
C GLY A 71 6.42 -19.94 19.38
N VAL A 72 7.72 -20.22 19.56
CA VAL A 72 8.77 -19.90 18.57
C VAL A 72 9.00 -21.08 17.64
N SER A 73 9.01 -20.83 16.33
CA SER A 73 9.17 -21.91 15.34
C SER A 73 10.57 -22.51 15.30
N ASP A 74 10.67 -23.75 14.84
CA ASP A 74 11.96 -24.41 14.60
C ASP A 74 12.82 -23.67 13.59
N TYR A 75 12.18 -23.03 12.60
CA TYR A 75 12.86 -22.15 11.65
C TYR A 75 13.50 -20.96 12.36
N ALA A 76 12.76 -20.26 13.22
CA ALA A 76 13.26 -19.12 13.99
C ALA A 76 14.43 -19.52 14.89
N MET A 77 14.32 -20.64 15.61
CA MET A 77 15.40 -21.17 16.44
C MET A 77 16.65 -21.54 15.62
N THR A 78 16.47 -22.11 14.43
CA THR A 78 17.58 -22.47 13.53
C THR A 78 18.28 -21.22 13.00
N LEU A 79 17.51 -20.21 12.60
CA LEU A 79 18.03 -18.93 12.15
C LEU A 79 18.83 -18.22 13.26
N LEU A 80 18.33 -18.23 14.49
CA LEU A 80 19.04 -17.65 15.64
C LEU A 80 20.37 -18.35 15.93
N LYS A 81 20.41 -19.69 15.88
CA LYS A 81 21.66 -20.45 16.01
C LYS A 81 22.65 -20.08 14.90
N ALA A 82 22.17 -19.94 13.66
CA ALA A 82 23.00 -19.51 12.53
C ALA A 82 23.51 -18.06 12.70
N ASP A 83 22.71 -17.19 13.31
CA ASP A 83 23.10 -15.84 13.72
C ASP A 83 24.03 -15.84 14.95
N GLY A 84 24.39 -17.00 15.52
CA GLY A 84 25.34 -17.15 16.63
C GLY A 84 24.74 -16.96 18.02
N TRP A 85 23.43 -17.14 18.18
CA TRP A 85 22.77 -17.19 19.49
C TRP A 85 22.82 -18.59 20.11
N ILE A 86 23.02 -18.64 21.42
CA ILE A 86 22.77 -19.83 22.25
C ILE A 86 21.28 -19.87 22.58
N VAL A 87 20.54 -20.79 21.96
CA VAL A 87 19.09 -20.91 22.14
C VAL A 87 18.77 -21.81 23.35
N LYS A 88 17.98 -21.30 24.30
CA LYS A 88 17.51 -22.04 25.49
C LYS A 88 15.99 -21.99 25.57
N LYS A 89 15.33 -23.16 25.50
CA LYS A 89 13.87 -23.25 25.67
C LYS A 89 13.48 -23.02 27.12
N ILE A 90 12.44 -22.22 27.36
CA ILE A 90 11.86 -21.95 28.68
C ILE A 90 10.33 -21.96 28.62
N SER A 91 9.68 -22.28 29.73
CA SER A 91 8.23 -22.13 29.90
C SER A 91 7.88 -20.64 30.06
N LEU A 92 6.89 -20.14 29.32
CA LEU A 92 6.59 -18.72 29.26
C LEU A 92 5.95 -18.18 30.56
N LEU A 93 6.48 -17.04 31.03
CA LEU A 93 5.75 -16.02 31.79
C LEU A 93 5.78 -14.74 30.92
N GLU A 94 4.62 -14.13 30.63
CA GLU A 94 4.50 -13.03 29.65
C GLU A 94 5.13 -11.70 30.13
N ASN A 95 5.96 -11.04 29.30
CA ASN A 95 5.90 -9.59 28.99
C ASN A 95 6.93 -9.21 27.87
N PRO A 96 6.69 -8.16 27.05
CA PRO A 96 7.34 -7.97 25.76
C PRO A 96 8.27 -6.74 25.62
N ASN A 97 9.40 -6.96 24.94
CA ASN A 97 10.19 -6.04 24.07
C ASN A 97 11.49 -5.43 24.63
N GLN A 98 12.58 -5.58 23.85
CA GLN A 98 13.69 -4.65 23.55
C GLN A 98 14.47 -5.23 22.33
N VAL A 99 15.52 -4.68 21.70
CA VAL A 99 16.61 -3.74 22.05
C VAL A 99 17.26 -3.25 20.72
N ARG A 100 18.08 -2.18 20.75
CA ARG A 100 19.43 -2.23 20.13
C ARG A 100 20.48 -1.42 20.93
N PRO A 101 21.65 -1.99 21.29
CA PRO A 101 22.72 -1.30 22.02
C PRO A 101 23.96 -0.94 21.18
N THR A 102 24.78 -0.05 21.72
CA THR A 102 26.20 0.18 21.44
C THR A 102 27.04 -0.51 22.53
N SER A 103 28.36 -0.32 22.60
CA SER A 103 29.18 -1.09 23.55
C SER A 103 28.78 -0.79 25.00
N ILE A 104 28.32 -1.82 25.69
CA ILE A 104 27.80 -1.83 27.07
C ILE A 104 28.58 -2.81 27.96
N GLU A 105 29.81 -3.17 27.59
CA GLU A 105 30.61 -4.14 28.35
C GLU A 105 30.93 -3.65 29.77
N ASP A 106 30.86 -2.35 30.00
CA ASP A 106 30.99 -1.76 31.31
C ASP A 106 29.82 -2.12 32.24
N LEU A 107 28.63 -2.48 31.73
CA LEU A 107 27.52 -2.96 32.55
C LEU A 107 27.88 -4.23 33.34
N PHE A 108 28.80 -5.06 32.84
CA PHE A 108 29.28 -6.24 33.58
C PHE A 108 30.09 -5.89 34.84
N LYS A 109 30.48 -4.62 35.01
CA LYS A 109 31.04 -4.14 36.27
C LYS A 109 29.96 -3.93 37.35
N CYS A 110 28.69 -3.82 36.96
CA CYS A 110 27.59 -3.84 37.92
C CYS A 110 27.43 -5.26 38.48
N ARG A 111 27.20 -5.35 39.79
CA ARG A 111 27.03 -6.63 40.51
C ARG A 111 25.53 -6.90 40.71
N LYS A 112 25.15 -8.00 41.38
CA LYS A 112 23.80 -8.30 41.91
C LYS A 112 22.58 -7.85 41.07
N PHE A 113 22.16 -6.59 41.14
CA PHE A 113 21.04 -6.05 40.37
C PHE A 113 21.26 -4.59 39.91
N CYS A 114 21.23 -4.33 38.60
CA CYS A 114 21.09 -2.96 38.05
C CYS A 114 19.89 -2.86 37.14
N ALA A 115 19.22 -1.71 37.14
CA ALA A 115 18.17 -1.37 36.17
C ALA A 115 18.17 0.14 35.89
N ASN A 116 17.33 0.62 34.97
CA ASN A 116 17.15 2.07 34.75
C ASN A 116 15.91 2.60 35.50
N LEU A 117 15.84 3.90 35.84
CA LEU A 117 14.60 4.55 36.28
C LEU A 117 13.79 5.06 35.08
N LYS A 118 12.53 4.64 34.95
CA LYS A 118 11.63 5.09 33.86
C LYS A 118 11.01 6.46 34.14
N HIS A 119 10.50 6.63 35.35
CA HIS A 119 9.92 7.86 35.91
C HIS A 119 10.25 7.87 37.40
N SER A 120 10.20 9.04 38.05
CA SER A 120 10.94 9.47 39.25
C SER A 120 11.14 8.48 40.41
N GLU A 121 10.38 7.38 40.49
CA GLU A 121 10.43 6.39 41.56
C GLU A 121 10.22 4.93 41.09
N ARG A 122 10.33 4.63 39.78
CA ARG A 122 10.05 3.27 39.25
C ARG A 122 11.13 2.75 38.29
N LEU A 123 11.55 1.51 38.51
CA LEU A 123 12.47 0.79 37.62
C LEU A 123 11.84 0.47 36.27
N ASN A 124 12.66 0.47 35.24
CA ASN A 124 12.39 -0.01 33.90
C ASN A 124 13.02 -1.39 33.76
N SER A 125 12.21 -2.43 33.54
CA SER A 125 12.68 -3.81 33.43
C SER A 125 13.21 -4.17 32.04
N GLY A 126 13.22 -3.23 31.10
CA GLY A 126 13.69 -3.49 29.75
C GLY A 126 15.18 -3.82 29.67
N VAL A 127 16.05 -3.06 30.38
CA VAL A 127 17.48 -3.38 30.53
C VAL A 127 17.77 -3.59 32.00
N MET A 128 18.32 -4.76 32.34
CA MET A 128 18.78 -5.08 33.68
C MET A 128 20.11 -5.83 33.64
N VAL A 129 20.94 -5.63 34.67
CA VAL A 129 22.07 -6.51 34.99
C VAL A 129 21.64 -7.35 36.17
N VAL A 130 21.79 -8.67 36.08
CA VAL A 130 21.40 -9.61 37.13
C VAL A 130 22.51 -10.61 37.39
N GLU A 131 22.75 -10.92 38.65
CA GLU A 131 23.57 -12.08 39.06
C GLU A 131 22.63 -13.29 39.24
N PRO A 132 22.74 -14.34 38.40
CA PRO A 132 21.90 -15.52 38.53
C PRO A 132 22.04 -16.15 39.92
N SER A 133 20.92 -16.31 40.63
CA SER A 133 20.91 -16.88 41.97
C SER A 133 19.64 -17.69 42.18
N GLN A 134 19.81 -19.00 42.41
CA GLN A 134 18.69 -19.91 42.70
C GLN A 134 17.88 -19.42 43.89
N LYS A 135 18.54 -18.90 44.92
CA LYS A 135 17.90 -18.34 46.11
C LYS A 135 16.99 -17.15 45.77
N VAL A 136 17.46 -16.23 44.92
CA VAL A 136 16.66 -15.06 44.51
C VAL A 136 15.51 -15.49 43.61
N PHE A 137 15.73 -16.45 42.71
CA PHE A 137 14.69 -17.02 41.87
C PHE A 137 13.58 -17.67 42.70
N ASP A 138 13.92 -18.55 43.64
CA ASP A 138 12.95 -19.25 44.48
C ASP A 138 12.15 -18.26 45.35
N ASP A 139 12.80 -17.22 45.87
CA ASP A 139 12.12 -16.15 46.63
C ASP A 139 11.15 -15.34 45.75
N MET A 140 11.57 -14.95 44.53
CA MET A 140 10.69 -14.29 43.56
C MET A 140 9.50 -15.17 43.18
N MET A 141 9.73 -16.46 42.90
CA MET A 141 8.67 -17.40 42.53
C MET A 141 7.69 -17.65 43.69
N SER A 142 8.16 -17.64 44.95
CA SER A 142 7.28 -17.72 46.12
C SER A 142 6.36 -16.49 46.27
N LYS A 143 6.79 -15.35 45.72
CA LYS A 143 6.10 -14.06 45.79
C LYS A 143 5.27 -13.71 44.56
N VAL A 144 5.41 -14.45 43.45
CA VAL A 144 4.77 -14.11 42.16
C VAL A 144 3.25 -13.99 42.25
N ASN A 145 2.61 -14.81 43.10
CA ASN A 145 1.15 -14.83 43.28
C ASN A 145 0.67 -13.96 44.46
N THR A 146 1.57 -13.46 45.30
CA THR A 146 1.23 -12.78 46.57
C THR A 146 1.65 -11.31 46.58
N LEU A 147 2.71 -10.95 45.86
CA LEU A 147 3.20 -9.59 45.75
C LEU A 147 2.45 -8.85 44.64
N GLN A 148 1.88 -7.69 44.95
CA GLN A 148 1.08 -6.92 44.01
C GLN A 148 1.93 -6.40 42.84
N SER A 149 1.51 -6.68 41.59
CA SER A 149 2.06 -6.08 40.38
C SER A 149 1.06 -5.08 39.79
N TYR A 150 1.38 -3.79 39.81
CA TYR A 150 0.48 -2.74 39.29
C TYR A 150 0.33 -2.76 37.76
N THR A 151 1.19 -3.47 37.04
CA THR A 151 1.07 -3.67 35.59
C THR A 151 0.51 -5.04 35.21
N GLY A 152 0.40 -5.97 36.17
CA GLY A 152 0.13 -7.39 35.89
C GLY A 152 1.28 -8.14 35.19
N GLY A 153 2.46 -7.53 35.08
CA GLY A 153 3.64 -8.11 34.40
C GLY A 153 4.94 -7.93 35.18
N ASP A 154 6.08 -8.25 34.55
CA ASP A 154 7.42 -8.20 35.14
C ASP A 154 7.78 -6.82 35.70
N GLN A 155 7.51 -5.74 34.97
CA GLN A 155 7.88 -4.38 35.40
C GLN A 155 7.20 -4.03 36.74
N GLY A 156 5.90 -4.31 36.86
CA GLY A 156 5.16 -4.06 38.10
C GLY A 156 5.62 -4.96 39.25
N PHE A 157 5.87 -6.24 38.97
CA PHE A 157 6.35 -7.18 39.98
C PHE A 157 7.73 -6.81 40.50
N LEU A 158 8.68 -6.53 39.60
CA LEU A 158 10.05 -6.18 39.94
C LEU A 158 10.14 -4.86 40.73
N ASN A 159 9.30 -3.86 40.40
CA ASN A 159 9.20 -2.63 41.19
C ASN A 159 8.74 -2.91 42.63
N SER A 160 7.79 -3.83 42.82
CA SER A 160 7.32 -4.22 44.14
C SER A 160 8.36 -5.07 44.90
N TYR A 161 9.11 -5.92 44.19
CA TYR A 161 10.12 -6.79 44.78
C TYR A 161 11.37 -6.00 45.20
N TYR A 162 11.81 -5.05 44.36
CA TYR A 162 12.92 -4.14 44.63
C TYR A 162 12.40 -2.75 45.05
N SER A 163 11.61 -2.68 46.13
CA SER A 163 10.94 -1.45 46.55
C SER A 163 11.87 -0.28 46.87
N ASP A 164 13.10 -0.56 47.32
CA ASP A 164 14.12 0.45 47.66
C ASP A 164 14.97 0.90 46.44
N PHE A 165 14.71 0.37 45.25
CA PHE A 165 15.44 0.72 44.03
C PHE A 165 15.56 2.23 43.73
N PRO A 166 14.55 3.08 44.00
CA PRO A 166 14.68 4.53 43.80
C PRO A 166 15.82 5.17 44.62
N ASN A 167 16.15 4.59 45.78
CA ASN A 167 17.21 5.07 46.67
C ASN A 167 18.59 4.48 46.33
N ALA A 168 18.68 3.59 45.33
CA ALA A 168 19.94 2.97 44.94
C ALA A 168 20.94 3.98 44.36
N HIS A 169 22.24 3.72 44.53
CA HIS A 169 23.30 4.58 44.00
C HIS A 169 23.35 4.53 42.48
N LEU A 170 23.79 5.62 41.84
CA LEU A 170 24.02 5.62 40.41
C LEU A 170 25.22 4.73 40.08
N PHE A 171 25.08 3.90 39.06
CA PHE A 171 26.16 3.06 38.55
C PHE A 171 27.20 3.93 37.83
N GLU A 172 28.43 3.90 38.33
CA GLU A 172 29.56 4.67 37.81
C GLU A 172 30.66 3.74 37.29
N PRO A 173 30.71 3.46 35.97
CA PRO A 173 31.62 2.45 35.40
C PRO A 173 33.10 2.82 35.44
N ASN A 174 33.41 4.10 35.69
CA ASN A 174 34.76 4.67 35.63
C ASN A 174 35.35 4.97 37.02
N LEU A 175 34.77 4.42 38.09
CA LEU A 175 35.34 4.52 39.43
C LEU A 175 36.73 3.88 39.50
N SER A 176 37.63 4.49 40.27
CA SER A 176 38.95 3.92 40.50
C SER A 176 38.85 2.63 41.33
N GLN A 177 39.81 1.73 41.17
CA GLN A 177 39.85 0.47 41.91
C GLN A 177 39.95 0.68 43.43
N GLU A 178 40.54 1.79 43.86
CA GLU A 178 40.61 2.15 45.28
C GLU A 178 39.23 2.47 45.87
N VAL A 179 38.41 3.21 45.13
CA VAL A 179 37.02 3.53 45.52
C VAL A 179 36.12 2.30 45.46
N LEU A 180 36.32 1.43 44.46
CA LEU A 180 35.56 0.18 44.35
C LEU A 180 35.83 -0.78 45.52
N LYS A 181 37.07 -0.83 46.03
CA LYS A 181 37.45 -1.69 47.16
C LYS A 181 37.03 -1.13 48.52
N SER A 182 36.89 0.19 48.64
CA SER A 182 36.52 0.83 49.91
C SER A 182 35.02 0.79 50.20
N ARG A 183 34.19 0.61 49.17
CA ARG A 183 32.73 0.53 49.30
C ARG A 183 32.25 -0.93 49.46
N PRO A 184 31.24 -1.19 50.30
CA PRO A 184 30.55 -2.47 50.27
C PRO A 184 29.89 -2.66 48.92
N VAL A 185 29.73 -3.91 48.52
CA VAL A 185 29.13 -4.24 47.22
C VAL A 185 27.65 -3.94 47.31
N PRO A 186 27.14 -3.02 46.47
CA PRO A 186 25.74 -2.62 46.55
C PRO A 186 24.84 -3.81 46.20
N GLU A 187 23.71 -3.93 46.92
CA GLU A 187 22.65 -4.88 46.56
C GLU A 187 22.00 -4.52 45.23
N MET A 188 21.96 -3.23 44.91
CA MET A 188 21.44 -2.69 43.65
C MET A 188 22.03 -1.32 43.29
N GLU A 189 22.14 -1.01 41.99
CA GLU A 189 22.54 0.30 41.46
C GLU A 189 21.62 0.75 40.31
N ARG A 190 21.55 2.06 40.06
CA ARG A 190 20.75 2.67 38.98
C ARG A 190 21.61 2.95 37.76
N LEU A 191 21.19 2.45 36.61
CA LEU A 191 21.76 2.79 35.32
C LEU A 191 21.32 4.19 34.89
N SER A 192 22.24 4.94 34.29
CA SER A 192 21.89 6.21 33.64
C SER A 192 21.00 5.98 32.43
N THR A 193 20.21 6.99 32.05
CA THR A 193 19.33 6.97 30.86
C THR A 193 20.06 6.63 29.55
N LEU A 194 21.40 6.77 29.51
CA LEU A 194 22.22 6.32 28.38
C LEU A 194 22.02 4.83 28.06
N TYR A 195 21.81 3.99 29.09
CA TYR A 195 21.68 2.53 28.94
C TYR A 195 20.25 2.04 28.76
N ASN A 196 19.25 2.92 28.68
CA ASN A 196 17.85 2.57 28.40
C ASN A 196 17.08 3.81 27.93
N ALA A 197 17.52 4.39 26.82
CA ALA A 197 16.97 5.62 26.28
C ALA A 197 15.58 5.38 25.68
N ASP A 198 14.57 6.00 26.29
CA ASP A 198 13.15 5.77 25.98
C ASP A 198 12.70 6.60 24.77
N VAL A 199 12.35 5.91 23.68
CA VAL A 199 11.85 6.57 22.44
C VAL A 199 10.51 7.28 22.69
N GLY A 200 9.65 6.76 23.56
CA GLY A 200 8.40 7.43 23.93
C GLY A 200 8.65 8.79 24.56
N LEU A 201 9.63 8.90 25.46
CA LEU A 201 10.06 10.19 26.02
C LEU A 201 10.66 11.11 24.95
N TYR A 202 11.49 10.58 24.06
CA TYR A 202 12.02 11.34 22.92
C TYR A 202 10.90 11.93 22.06
N MET A 203 9.87 11.14 21.72
CA MET A 203 8.77 11.62 20.88
C MET A 203 7.94 12.72 21.55
N LEU A 204 7.83 12.71 22.89
CA LEU A 204 7.15 13.76 23.65
C LEU A 204 7.99 15.05 23.74
N ALA A 205 9.30 14.91 23.95
CA ALA A 205 10.22 16.04 24.13
C ALA A 205 10.78 16.60 22.81
N ASN A 206 10.67 15.86 21.71
CA ASN A 206 11.32 16.09 20.41
C ASN A 206 12.85 16.30 20.51
N LYS A 207 13.48 15.71 21.53
CA LYS A 207 14.93 15.72 21.76
C LYS A 207 15.32 14.63 22.76
N TRP A 208 16.57 14.20 22.71
CA TRP A 208 17.15 13.40 23.79
C TRP A 208 17.41 14.29 25.01
N MET A 209 17.16 13.74 26.21
CA MET A 209 17.51 14.41 27.48
C MET A 209 19.00 14.30 27.81
N VAL A 210 19.75 13.58 26.98
CA VAL A 210 21.18 13.28 27.09
C VAL A 210 21.82 13.49 25.72
N ASN A 211 23.16 13.55 25.69
CA ASN A 211 23.89 13.68 24.44
C ASN A 211 23.67 12.43 23.56
N GLU A 212 23.24 12.63 22.31
CA GLU A 212 22.91 11.55 21.39
C GLU A 212 24.13 10.66 21.07
N SER A 213 25.33 11.25 20.98
CA SER A 213 26.56 10.51 20.71
C SER A 213 26.99 9.57 21.85
N GLU A 214 26.43 9.76 23.05
CA GLU A 214 26.74 8.97 24.24
C GLU A 214 25.73 7.84 24.48
N LEU A 215 24.64 7.81 23.70
CA LEU A 215 23.58 6.83 23.86
C LEU A 215 24.11 5.40 23.72
N ARG A 216 23.81 4.60 24.75
CA ARG A 216 24.24 3.20 24.83
C ARG A 216 23.16 2.25 24.35
N VAL A 217 21.92 2.42 24.79
CA VAL A 217 20.82 1.53 24.39
C VAL A 217 19.58 2.34 24.09
N ILE A 218 18.96 2.10 22.93
CA ILE A 218 17.68 2.70 22.56
C ILE A 218 16.55 1.69 22.78
N HIS A 219 15.52 2.13 23.49
CA HIS A 219 14.35 1.34 23.82
C HIS A 219 13.10 1.91 23.14
N TYR A 220 12.56 1.18 22.17
CA TYR A 220 11.30 1.49 21.48
C TYR A 220 10.08 1.12 22.34
N THR A 221 9.76 2.00 23.30
CA THR A 221 8.73 1.84 24.34
C THR A 221 7.31 2.14 23.90
N LEU A 222 7.12 2.74 22.72
CA LEU A 222 5.80 3.02 22.15
C LEU A 222 5.18 1.70 21.66
N GLY A 223 4.48 1.01 22.58
CA GLY A 223 3.91 -0.34 22.45
C GLY A 223 3.69 -0.85 21.02
N PRO A 224 2.64 -0.39 20.30
CA PRO A 224 2.28 -0.91 18.98
C PRO A 224 3.20 -0.43 17.85
N LEU A 225 4.10 0.51 18.11
CA LEU A 225 4.94 1.14 17.11
C LEU A 225 6.36 0.57 17.19
N LYS A 226 6.55 -0.58 16.53
CA LYS A 226 7.83 -1.28 16.52
C LYS A 226 8.66 -0.95 15.28
N PRO A 227 9.99 -0.86 15.40
CA PRO A 227 10.83 -0.38 14.31
C PRO A 227 10.86 -1.33 13.10
N TRP A 228 10.51 -2.62 13.29
CA TRP A 228 10.38 -3.58 12.20
C TRP A 228 9.11 -3.40 11.36
N ASP A 229 8.10 -2.71 11.86
CA ASP A 229 6.92 -2.37 11.07
C ASP A 229 7.26 -1.22 10.12
N TRP A 230 7.20 -1.49 8.81
CA TRP A 230 7.67 -0.56 7.77
C TRP A 230 7.08 0.85 7.89
N TRP A 231 5.82 0.98 8.35
CA TRP A 231 5.13 2.26 8.47
C TRP A 231 5.68 3.14 9.60
N THR A 232 6.30 2.54 10.63
CA THR A 232 6.78 3.30 11.79
C THR A 232 7.94 4.21 11.44
N SER A 233 8.72 3.88 10.41
CA SER A 233 9.81 4.72 9.90
C SER A 233 9.36 6.10 9.42
N TRP A 234 8.07 6.24 9.07
CA TRP A 234 7.49 7.50 8.61
C TRP A 234 6.92 8.34 9.77
N LEU A 235 6.63 7.70 10.90
CA LEU A 235 5.99 8.32 12.06
C LEU A 235 6.99 8.64 13.18
N LEU A 236 7.96 7.76 13.42
CA LEU A 236 8.83 7.80 14.58
C LEU A 236 10.30 8.06 14.21
N LYS A 237 11.00 8.72 15.11
CA LYS A 237 12.46 8.84 15.12
C LYS A 237 13.00 8.35 16.47
N PRO A 238 14.17 7.69 16.52
CA PRO A 238 15.08 7.37 15.41
C PRO A 238 14.94 5.92 14.92
N VAL A 239 13.88 5.59 14.17
CA VAL A 239 13.73 4.24 13.57
C VAL A 239 14.85 3.91 12.58
N ASP A 240 15.45 4.92 11.97
CA ASP A 240 16.59 4.83 11.06
C ASP A 240 17.83 4.17 11.69
N VAL A 241 18.11 4.44 12.98
CA VAL A 241 19.22 3.77 13.68
C VAL A 241 19.03 2.25 13.70
N TRP A 242 17.79 1.79 13.83
CA TRP A 242 17.44 0.37 13.79
C TRP A 242 17.44 -0.18 12.35
N GLN A 243 16.94 0.58 11.37
CA GLN A 243 16.90 0.12 9.97
C GLN A 243 18.31 0.00 9.34
N ASN A 244 19.22 0.94 9.64
CA ASN A 244 20.61 0.92 9.17
C ASN A 244 21.34 -0.38 9.53
N VAL A 245 20.91 -0.99 10.62
CA VAL A 245 21.45 -2.26 11.11
C VAL A 245 20.86 -3.40 10.33
N ARG A 246 19.53 -3.37 10.27
CA ARG A 246 18.75 -4.44 9.67
C ARG A 246 19.27 -4.70 8.27
N GLU A 247 19.56 -3.64 7.51
CA GLU A 247 20.15 -3.72 6.17
C GLU A 247 21.51 -4.44 6.13
N GLN A 248 22.28 -4.40 7.22
CA GLN A 248 23.58 -5.07 7.35
C GLN A 248 23.47 -6.52 7.89
N LEU A 249 22.26 -7.04 8.13
CA LEU A 249 22.10 -8.43 8.51
C LEU A 249 22.54 -9.35 7.36
N ALA A 250 23.49 -10.23 7.67
CA ALA A 250 23.96 -11.23 6.74
C ALA A 250 22.86 -12.25 6.41
N GLU A 251 22.96 -12.83 5.22
CA GLU A 251 22.12 -13.95 4.80
C GLU A 251 22.66 -15.24 5.43
N THR A 252 22.25 -15.51 6.67
CA THR A 252 22.66 -16.72 7.41
C THR A 252 21.88 -17.96 6.99
N LEU A 253 20.65 -17.78 6.52
CA LEU A 253 19.86 -18.77 5.77
C LEU A 253 19.38 -18.15 4.44
N PRO A 254 19.07 -18.96 3.40
CA PRO A 254 18.64 -18.45 2.11
C PRO A 254 17.46 -17.48 2.21
N GLY A 255 17.58 -16.30 1.61
CA GLY A 255 16.54 -15.26 1.60
C GLY A 255 16.40 -14.46 2.91
N THR A 256 17.37 -14.57 3.84
CA THR A 256 17.31 -13.87 5.14
C THR A 256 18.13 -12.59 5.26
N GLY A 257 18.88 -12.24 4.20
CA GLY A 257 19.69 -11.03 4.14
C GLY A 257 18.85 -9.75 4.31
N GLY A 258 19.42 -8.74 4.97
CA GLY A 258 18.70 -7.49 5.29
C GLY A 258 17.52 -7.69 6.25
N GLY A 259 17.49 -8.80 6.99
CA GLY A 259 16.35 -9.15 7.85
C GLY A 259 15.10 -9.55 7.07
N SER A 260 15.25 -10.01 5.83
CA SER A 260 14.14 -10.47 4.99
C SER A 260 13.61 -11.82 5.47
N ASN A 261 12.34 -12.09 5.14
CA ASN A 261 11.71 -13.40 5.31
C ASN A 261 11.42 -13.97 3.91
N PRO A 262 11.80 -15.23 3.62
CA PRO A 262 11.50 -15.87 2.33
C PRO A 262 10.03 -15.79 1.92
N ASN A 263 9.10 -15.97 2.87
CA ASN A 263 7.66 -15.91 2.62
C ASN A 263 7.22 -14.50 2.24
N ASP A 264 7.69 -13.49 2.97
CA ASP A 264 7.40 -12.09 2.67
C ASP A 264 8.03 -11.67 1.35
N SER A 265 9.24 -12.14 1.03
CA SER A 265 9.91 -11.87 -0.25
C SER A 265 9.11 -12.41 -1.42
N PHE A 266 8.57 -13.64 -1.30
CA PHE A 266 7.69 -14.22 -2.30
C PHE A 266 6.41 -13.40 -2.46
N LEU A 267 5.75 -13.06 -1.34
CA LEU A 267 4.51 -12.28 -1.34
C LEU A 267 4.73 -10.89 -1.96
N VAL A 268 5.80 -10.18 -1.60
CA VAL A 268 6.16 -8.87 -2.19
C VAL A 268 6.33 -8.96 -3.71
N LYS A 269 7.07 -9.97 -4.20
CA LYS A 269 7.26 -10.17 -5.65
C LYS A 269 5.93 -10.44 -6.34
N PHE A 270 5.07 -11.26 -5.73
CA PHE A 270 3.74 -11.54 -6.25
C PHE A 270 2.86 -10.28 -6.31
N LEU A 271 2.80 -9.53 -5.21
CA LEU A 271 2.02 -8.29 -5.10
C LEU A 271 2.47 -7.22 -6.09
N PHE A 272 3.77 -7.11 -6.34
CA PHE A 272 4.32 -6.17 -7.30
C PHE A 272 4.00 -6.56 -8.75
N LEU A 273 4.06 -7.86 -9.09
CA LEU A 273 3.83 -8.32 -10.46
C LEU A 273 2.34 -8.33 -10.86
N LEU A 274 1.44 -8.51 -9.90
CA LEU A 274 0.02 -8.76 -10.16
C LEU A 274 -0.68 -7.59 -10.90
N PRO A 275 -0.49 -6.30 -10.56
CA PRO A 275 -1.07 -5.19 -11.31
C PRO A 275 -0.57 -5.14 -12.77
N PHE A 276 0.71 -5.43 -13.02
CA PHE A 276 1.25 -5.47 -14.38
C PHE A 276 0.67 -6.63 -15.20
N LEU A 277 0.48 -7.80 -14.58
CA LEU A 277 -0.18 -8.94 -15.23
C LEU A 277 -1.64 -8.60 -15.56
N ALA A 278 -2.36 -7.93 -14.66
CA ALA A 278 -3.73 -7.49 -14.89
C ALA A 278 -3.82 -6.45 -16.02
N LEU A 279 -2.89 -5.48 -16.07
CA LEU A 279 -2.79 -4.50 -17.14
C LEU A 279 -2.44 -5.16 -18.48
N GLY A 280 -1.49 -6.10 -18.49
CA GLY A 280 -1.11 -6.89 -19.66
C GLY A 280 -2.28 -7.71 -20.20
N PHE A 281 -3.06 -8.35 -19.32
CA PHE A 281 -4.29 -9.06 -19.69
C PHE A 281 -5.36 -8.11 -20.26
N CYS A 282 -5.57 -6.95 -19.64
CA CYS A 282 -6.50 -5.93 -20.15
C CYS A 282 -6.08 -5.42 -21.53
N TYR A 283 -4.78 -5.14 -21.72
CA TYR A 283 -4.23 -4.72 -23.00
C TYR A 283 -4.38 -5.81 -24.06
N TYR A 284 -4.05 -7.06 -23.74
CA TYR A 284 -4.22 -8.19 -24.64
C TYR A 284 -5.68 -8.40 -25.04
N ARG A 285 -6.62 -8.30 -24.09
CA ARG A 285 -8.07 -8.37 -24.38
C ARG A 285 -8.52 -7.21 -25.27
N SER A 286 -8.04 -6.00 -25.02
CA SER A 286 -8.31 -4.84 -25.87
C SER A 286 -7.75 -5.02 -27.28
N PHE A 287 -6.53 -5.57 -27.39
CA PHE A 287 -5.88 -5.90 -28.66
C PHE A 287 -6.67 -6.96 -29.43
N LEU A 288 -7.13 -8.03 -28.79
CA LEU A 288 -7.97 -9.06 -29.42
C LEU A 288 -9.28 -8.47 -29.95
N LYS A 289 -9.94 -7.62 -29.18
CA LYS A 289 -11.18 -6.93 -29.61
C LYS A 289 -10.93 -5.97 -30.77
N THR A 290 -9.78 -5.28 -30.76
CA THR A 290 -9.34 -4.41 -31.85
C THR A 290 -8.95 -5.24 -33.09
N ARG A 291 -8.45 -6.46 -32.94
CA ARG A 291 -8.13 -7.39 -34.04
C ARG A 291 -9.38 -7.87 -34.79
N GLU A 292 -10.47 -8.18 -34.07
CA GLU A 292 -11.77 -8.44 -34.70
C GLU A 292 -12.29 -7.21 -35.46
N HIS A 293 -12.07 -6.01 -34.89
CA HIS A 293 -12.42 -4.76 -35.55
C HIS A 293 -11.50 -4.44 -36.75
N LEU A 294 -10.23 -4.88 -36.75
CA LEU A 294 -9.28 -4.76 -37.86
C LEU A 294 -9.67 -5.63 -39.07
N ASN A 295 -10.24 -6.82 -38.84
CA ASN A 295 -10.81 -7.63 -39.93
C ASN A 295 -12.04 -6.96 -40.55
N SER A 296 -12.87 -6.28 -39.74
CA SER A 296 -14.00 -5.46 -40.20
C SER A 296 -13.56 -4.14 -40.86
N LEU A 297 -12.48 -3.53 -40.34
CA LEU A 297 -11.84 -2.32 -40.88
C LEU A 297 -11.16 -2.61 -42.20
N CYS A 298 -10.60 -3.80 -42.44
CA CYS A 298 -10.04 -4.15 -43.74
C CYS A 298 -11.15 -4.21 -44.81
N ASN A 299 -12.34 -4.69 -44.45
CA ASN A 299 -13.54 -4.63 -45.29
C ASN A 299 -14.07 -3.20 -45.46
N HIS A 300 -14.04 -2.37 -44.41
CA HIS A 300 -14.42 -0.96 -44.48
C HIS A 300 -13.40 -0.08 -45.22
N ILE A 301 -12.10 -0.38 -45.15
CA ILE A 301 -11.02 0.30 -45.88
C ILE A 301 -11.10 -0.08 -47.35
N ARG A 302 -11.45 -1.33 -47.68
CA ARG A 302 -11.80 -1.71 -49.06
C ARG A 302 -12.98 -0.88 -49.58
N HIS A 303 -14.00 -0.63 -48.75
CA HIS A 303 -15.16 0.19 -49.09
C HIS A 303 -14.87 1.71 -49.12
N LEU A 304 -14.02 2.21 -48.22
CA LEU A 304 -13.55 3.60 -48.19
C LEU A 304 -12.56 3.87 -49.33
N TYR A 305 -11.76 2.90 -49.78
CA TYR A 305 -10.87 3.05 -50.93
C TYR A 305 -11.67 3.31 -52.22
N TYR A 306 -12.82 2.65 -52.38
CA TYR A 306 -13.76 2.95 -53.47
C TYR A 306 -14.45 4.31 -53.31
N LYS A 307 -14.69 4.77 -52.07
CA LYS A 307 -15.39 6.03 -51.76
C LYS A 307 -14.46 7.27 -51.72
N ILE A 308 -13.18 7.10 -51.37
CA ILE A 308 -12.15 8.15 -51.33
C ILE A 308 -11.63 8.47 -52.74
N ARG A 309 -11.77 7.55 -53.71
CA ARG A 309 -11.52 7.84 -55.12
C ARG A 309 -12.45 8.93 -55.69
N SER A 310 -13.55 9.29 -54.99
CA SER A 310 -14.58 10.18 -55.54
C SER A 310 -14.75 11.56 -54.90
N PHE A 311 -14.13 11.95 -53.78
CA PHE A 311 -14.29 13.35 -53.31
C PHE A 311 -13.18 13.82 -52.35
N GLY A 312 -12.64 15.00 -52.63
CA GLY A 312 -11.43 15.55 -52.00
C GLY A 312 -11.66 16.47 -50.79
N THR A 313 -10.55 16.63 -50.05
CA THR A 313 -10.13 17.70 -49.12
C THR A 313 -11.01 18.07 -47.92
N ILE A 314 -10.44 17.88 -46.72
CA ILE A 314 -10.97 18.25 -45.38
C ILE A 314 -10.18 19.44 -44.84
N SER A 315 -10.88 20.46 -44.31
CA SER A 315 -10.29 21.56 -43.52
C SER A 315 -10.61 21.42 -42.04
N TYR A 316 -9.63 21.80 -41.21
CA TYR A 316 -9.57 21.66 -39.75
C TYR A 316 -10.23 22.87 -39.06
N SER A 317 -11.03 22.65 -38.00
CA SER A 317 -11.53 23.73 -37.14
C SER A 317 -11.47 23.35 -35.66
N SER A 318 -11.04 24.35 -34.89
CA SER A 318 -10.61 24.35 -33.50
C SER A 318 -11.74 24.30 -32.49
N VAL A 319 -11.42 23.81 -31.29
CA VAL A 319 -12.28 23.68 -30.11
C VAL A 319 -12.63 25.07 -29.56
N SER A 320 -13.91 25.35 -29.34
CA SER A 320 -14.38 26.49 -28.55
C SER A 320 -15.27 26.02 -27.40
N THR A 321 -14.92 26.52 -26.22
CA THR A 321 -15.65 26.46 -24.94
C THR A 321 -16.87 27.37 -24.98
N SER A 322 -18.07 26.83 -24.73
CA SER A 322 -19.21 27.63 -24.27
C SER A 322 -20.16 26.79 -23.42
N SER A 323 -20.23 27.19 -22.15
CA SER A 323 -21.21 26.80 -21.15
C SER A 323 -22.59 27.34 -21.55
N THR A 324 -23.52 26.44 -21.84
CA THR A 324 -24.95 26.74 -21.98
C THR A 324 -25.73 25.92 -20.96
N ASN A 325 -26.22 26.58 -19.92
CA ASN A 325 -27.16 26.04 -18.94
C ASN A 325 -28.50 25.78 -19.65
N ASN A 326 -28.80 24.51 -19.93
CA ASN A 326 -30.10 24.07 -20.44
C ASN A 326 -30.92 23.46 -19.29
N LEU A 327 -31.93 24.21 -18.82
CA LEU A 327 -32.81 23.88 -17.69
C LEU A 327 -33.65 22.59 -17.86
N ASN A 328 -33.74 22.03 -19.07
CA ASN A 328 -34.48 20.77 -19.32
C ASN A 328 -33.72 19.48 -18.91
N TYR A 329 -32.44 19.56 -18.56
CA TYR A 329 -31.67 18.39 -18.10
C TYR A 329 -31.69 18.18 -16.59
N GLN A 330 -32.09 19.20 -15.81
CA GLN A 330 -32.08 19.15 -14.34
C GLN A 330 -33.15 18.21 -13.77
N ALA A 331 -34.22 17.92 -14.51
CA ALA A 331 -35.32 17.06 -14.09
C ALA A 331 -35.06 15.54 -14.24
N LYS A 332 -33.89 15.11 -14.78
CA LYS A 332 -33.57 13.70 -15.03
C LYS A 332 -32.55 13.09 -14.08
N ILE A 333 -31.88 13.89 -13.24
CA ILE A 333 -30.87 13.38 -12.31
C ILE A 333 -31.55 13.04 -10.98
N PRO A 334 -31.36 11.83 -10.44
CA PRO A 334 -31.79 11.52 -9.08
C PRO A 334 -31.11 12.46 -8.08
N VAL A 335 -31.89 13.23 -7.31
CA VAL A 335 -31.39 14.25 -6.37
C VAL A 335 -30.44 13.66 -5.32
N TYR A 336 -30.60 12.39 -4.98
CA TYR A 336 -29.77 11.67 -4.01
C TYR A 336 -28.46 11.11 -4.59
N LEU A 337 -28.25 11.15 -5.92
CA LEU A 337 -27.09 10.53 -6.59
C LEU A 337 -25.76 11.08 -6.07
N GLY A 338 -25.68 12.41 -5.89
CA GLY A 338 -24.48 13.06 -5.36
C GLY A 338 -24.13 12.56 -3.96
N GLY A 339 -25.09 12.61 -3.04
CA GLY A 339 -24.90 12.14 -1.65
C GLY A 339 -24.52 10.66 -1.55
N ILE A 340 -25.15 9.78 -2.34
CA ILE A 340 -24.80 8.35 -2.38
C ILE A 340 -23.38 8.15 -2.92
N SER A 341 -22.99 8.91 -3.95
CA SER A 341 -21.63 8.84 -4.52
C SER A 341 -20.56 9.19 -3.48
N VAL A 342 -20.80 10.22 -2.68
CA VAL A 342 -19.90 10.62 -1.59
C VAL A 342 -19.71 9.48 -0.60
N VAL A 343 -20.79 8.88 -0.11
CA VAL A 343 -20.74 7.76 0.84
C VAL A 343 -19.96 6.57 0.25
N ILE A 344 -20.25 6.19 -1.00
CA ILE A 344 -19.58 5.08 -1.67
C ILE A 344 -18.10 5.37 -1.90
N CYS A 345 -17.74 6.62 -2.24
CA CYS A 345 -16.35 7.04 -2.41
C CYS A 345 -15.55 6.89 -1.12
N PHE A 346 -16.06 7.37 0.01
CA PHE A 346 -15.39 7.24 1.30
C PHE A 346 -15.32 5.78 1.77
N MET A 347 -16.39 5.01 1.60
CA MET A 347 -16.39 3.58 1.91
C MET A 347 -15.36 2.82 1.06
N ALA A 348 -15.28 3.11 -0.23
CA ALA A 348 -14.27 2.53 -1.11
C ALA A 348 -12.85 2.89 -0.68
N ALA A 349 -12.60 4.14 -0.27
CA ALA A 349 -11.29 4.57 0.21
C ALA A 349 -10.89 3.89 1.53
N LEU A 350 -11.82 3.77 2.48
CA LEU A 350 -11.59 3.08 3.76
C LEU A 350 -11.31 1.59 3.55
N VAL A 351 -12.13 0.92 2.74
CA VAL A 351 -11.94 -0.50 2.40
C VAL A 351 -10.61 -0.71 1.66
N ALA A 352 -10.28 0.16 0.70
CA ALA A 352 -9.03 0.07 -0.03
C ALA A 352 -7.80 0.19 0.88
N LEU A 353 -7.80 1.17 1.79
CA LEU A 353 -6.72 1.36 2.76
C LEU A 353 -6.61 0.18 3.73
N ALA A 354 -7.73 -0.31 4.26
CA ALA A 354 -7.74 -1.44 5.18
C ALA A 354 -7.23 -2.74 4.53
N LEU A 355 -7.65 -3.02 3.30
CA LEU A 355 -7.18 -4.19 2.55
C LEU A 355 -5.70 -4.06 2.18
N ALA A 356 -5.23 -2.87 1.78
CA ALA A 356 -3.82 -2.64 1.51
C ALA A 356 -2.96 -2.87 2.77
N LEU A 357 -3.40 -2.39 3.94
CA LEU A 357 -2.75 -2.67 5.24
C LEU A 357 -2.74 -4.15 5.62
N ALA A 358 -3.79 -4.90 5.26
CA ALA A 358 -3.87 -6.32 5.55
C ALA A 358 -2.98 -7.18 4.64
N ILE A 359 -2.80 -6.77 3.38
CA ILE A 359 -2.08 -7.55 2.36
C ILE A 359 -0.57 -7.25 2.36
N VAL A 360 -0.17 -6.01 2.64
CA VAL A 360 1.25 -5.63 2.66
C VAL A 360 1.94 -6.21 3.90
N PRO A 361 3.01 -7.03 3.75
CA PRO A 361 3.67 -7.63 4.90
C PRO A 361 4.27 -6.59 5.83
N ARG A 362 4.14 -6.78 7.15
CA ARG A 362 4.56 -5.79 8.16
C ARG A 362 6.06 -5.54 8.18
N GLN A 363 6.85 -6.60 8.00
CA GLN A 363 8.30 -6.58 8.18
C GLN A 363 9.07 -6.40 6.88
N VAL A 364 8.55 -5.64 5.90
CA VAL A 364 9.31 -5.25 4.70
C VAL A 364 10.14 -4.00 4.95
N MET A 365 10.95 -3.59 3.96
CA MET A 365 11.67 -2.31 4.04
C MET A 365 10.67 -1.13 3.99
N PRO A 366 10.95 -0.01 4.69
CA PRO A 366 10.05 1.15 4.75
C PRO A 366 9.52 1.63 3.39
N TRP A 367 10.40 1.73 2.40
CA TRP A 367 10.03 2.14 1.04
C TRP A 367 9.22 1.10 0.29
N THR A 368 9.58 -0.18 0.40
CA THR A 368 8.82 -1.28 -0.21
C THR A 368 7.40 -1.33 0.31
N GLY A 369 7.23 -1.22 1.63
CA GLY A 369 5.91 -1.19 2.25
C GLY A 369 5.09 0.03 1.82
N LEU A 370 5.71 1.22 1.78
CA LEU A 370 5.05 2.45 1.34
C LEU A 370 4.58 2.37 -0.13
N LEU A 371 5.43 1.87 -1.02
CA LEU A 371 5.10 1.72 -2.44
C LEU A 371 3.95 0.75 -2.64
N LEU A 372 4.03 -0.44 -2.04
CA LEU A 372 2.95 -1.43 -2.12
C LEU A 372 1.65 -0.92 -1.48
N MET A 373 1.74 -0.16 -0.38
CA MET A 373 0.58 0.47 0.24
C MET A 373 -0.16 1.38 -0.72
N TYR A 374 0.54 2.30 -1.38
CA TYR A 374 -0.07 3.20 -2.36
C TYR A 374 -0.58 2.45 -3.59
N GLU A 375 0.22 1.53 -4.14
CA GLU A 375 -0.14 0.73 -5.29
C GLU A 375 -1.46 -0.03 -5.07
N TRP A 376 -1.57 -0.74 -3.94
CA TRP A 376 -2.75 -1.53 -3.63
C TRP A 376 -3.93 -0.68 -3.17
N THR A 377 -3.70 0.40 -2.42
CA THR A 377 -4.79 1.33 -2.06
C THR A 377 -5.41 1.94 -3.31
N PHE A 378 -4.59 2.46 -4.23
CA PHE A 378 -5.10 3.04 -5.48
C PHE A 378 -5.75 1.97 -6.37
N THR A 379 -5.13 0.81 -6.53
CA THR A 379 -5.69 -0.28 -7.35
C THR A 379 -7.07 -0.69 -6.85
N ILE A 380 -7.21 -0.97 -5.56
CA ILE A 380 -8.49 -1.39 -4.96
C ILE A 380 -9.50 -0.25 -5.03
N PHE A 381 -9.10 1.00 -4.74
CA PHE A 381 -9.99 2.16 -4.84
C PHE A 381 -10.51 2.35 -6.28
N PHE A 382 -9.64 2.26 -7.29
CA PHE A 382 -10.04 2.37 -8.69
C PHE A 382 -10.97 1.23 -9.12
N LEU A 383 -10.77 0.01 -8.62
CA LEU A 383 -11.67 -1.11 -8.87
C LEU A 383 -13.04 -0.89 -8.24
N LEU A 384 -13.09 -0.48 -6.97
CA LEU A 384 -14.34 -0.28 -6.22
C LEU A 384 -15.11 0.95 -6.72
N PHE A 385 -14.50 2.13 -6.67
CA PHE A 385 -15.17 3.38 -7.05
C PHE A 385 -15.31 3.51 -8.57
N GLY A 386 -14.32 3.06 -9.35
CA GLY A 386 -14.46 3.00 -10.81
C GLY A 386 -15.50 1.98 -11.27
N GLY A 387 -15.65 0.87 -10.54
CA GLY A 387 -16.76 -0.08 -10.71
C GLY A 387 -18.11 0.57 -10.45
N TYR A 388 -18.24 1.30 -9.34
CA TYR A 388 -19.43 2.10 -9.04
C TYR A 388 -19.76 3.12 -10.14
N LEU A 389 -18.79 3.92 -10.60
CA LEU A 389 -19.02 4.88 -11.68
C LEU A 389 -19.48 4.21 -12.99
N ARG A 390 -18.98 2.99 -13.26
CA ARG A 390 -19.45 2.19 -14.41
C ARG A 390 -20.91 1.76 -14.25
N LEU A 391 -21.34 1.37 -13.04
CA LEU A 391 -22.74 1.07 -12.75
C LEU A 391 -23.63 2.31 -12.92
N ILE A 392 -23.16 3.48 -12.47
CA ILE A 392 -23.88 4.75 -12.66
C ILE A 392 -23.99 5.13 -14.14
N TYR A 393 -22.94 4.92 -14.93
CA TYR A 393 -22.98 5.08 -16.39
C TYR A 393 -24.02 4.15 -17.04
N GLN A 394 -24.03 2.87 -16.65
CA GLN A 394 -25.03 1.92 -17.15
C GLN A 394 -26.45 2.31 -16.73
N TRP A 395 -26.63 2.78 -15.49
CA TRP A 395 -27.90 3.26 -15.00
C TRP A 395 -28.42 4.44 -15.84
N GLY A 396 -27.58 5.44 -16.10
CA GLY A 396 -27.92 6.54 -17.01
C GLY A 396 -28.35 6.04 -18.39
N SER A 397 -27.61 5.09 -18.96
CA SER A 397 -27.96 4.47 -20.25
C SER A 397 -29.33 3.76 -20.23
N THR A 398 -29.67 3.09 -19.14
CA THR A 398 -30.98 2.43 -18.99
C THR A 398 -32.13 3.40 -18.70
N ALA A 399 -31.89 4.47 -17.95
CA ALA A 399 -32.89 5.50 -17.68
C ALA A 399 -33.33 6.21 -18.98
N ALA A 400 -32.43 6.32 -19.96
CA ALA A 400 -32.76 6.80 -21.30
C ALA A 400 -33.89 5.96 -21.94
N LEU A 401 -33.88 4.63 -21.78
CA LEU A 401 -34.87 3.72 -22.38
C LEU A 401 -36.27 3.95 -21.81
N GLN A 402 -36.39 4.15 -20.49
CA GLN A 402 -37.68 4.34 -19.81
C GLN A 402 -38.32 5.69 -20.15
N ALA A 403 -37.51 6.74 -20.34
CA ALA A 403 -38.00 8.06 -20.76
C ALA A 403 -38.44 8.12 -22.24
N GLY A 404 -38.31 7.02 -23.00
CA GLY A 404 -38.67 6.93 -24.42
C GLY A 404 -39.94 6.11 -24.73
N SER A 405 -40.79 5.81 -23.75
CA SER A 405 -42.12 5.22 -24.01
C SER A 405 -43.07 6.28 -24.59
N PRO A 406 -43.89 5.96 -25.62
CA PRO A 406 -44.62 6.98 -26.38
C PRO A 406 -45.81 7.51 -25.57
N SER A 407 -45.64 8.68 -24.95
CA SER A 407 -46.77 9.50 -24.53
C SER A 407 -47.19 10.39 -25.72
N SER A 408 -48.42 10.17 -26.14
CA SER A 408 -49.19 10.87 -27.17
C SER A 408 -49.04 12.39 -27.22
N HIS A 409 -48.95 12.91 -28.45
CA HIS A 409 -49.30 14.26 -28.91
C HIS A 409 -48.76 15.46 -28.10
N SER A 410 -47.75 16.13 -28.65
CA SER A 410 -47.70 17.59 -28.61
C SER A 410 -46.89 18.12 -29.80
N ASP A 411 -47.50 19.08 -30.48
CA ASP A 411 -47.24 19.56 -31.83
C ASP A 411 -45.83 19.99 -32.21
N SER A 412 -45.61 19.84 -33.52
CA SER A 412 -44.55 20.41 -34.35
C SER A 412 -44.21 21.86 -34.02
N ARG A 413 -42.92 22.12 -33.81
CA ARG A 413 -42.29 23.37 -34.23
C ARG A 413 -40.96 23.03 -34.89
N ASP A 414 -40.96 23.16 -36.21
CA ASP A 414 -39.77 23.25 -37.03
C ASP A 414 -38.95 24.46 -36.56
N ASP A 415 -37.73 24.19 -36.09
CA ASP A 415 -36.68 25.19 -36.04
C ASP A 415 -35.43 24.53 -36.61
N ASP A 416 -35.26 24.76 -37.91
CA ASP A 416 -34.21 24.25 -38.74
C ASP A 416 -32.91 25.01 -38.40
N SER A 417 -32.11 24.46 -37.49
CA SER A 417 -30.75 24.95 -37.23
C SER A 417 -29.73 23.91 -37.66
N GLY A 418 -29.33 24.02 -38.92
CA GLY A 418 -28.21 23.30 -39.51
C GLY A 418 -26.93 23.50 -38.72
N LYS A 419 -26.64 22.57 -37.81
CA LYS A 419 -25.31 22.29 -37.25
C LYS A 419 -25.10 20.78 -37.10
N GLY A 420 -25.33 20.05 -38.19
CA GLY A 420 -24.72 18.74 -38.37
C GLY A 420 -23.25 18.94 -38.74
N HIS A 421 -22.36 18.10 -38.21
CA HIS A 421 -20.92 17.95 -38.57
C HIS A 421 -19.85 18.44 -37.58
N HIS A 422 -20.09 18.52 -36.26
CA HIS A 422 -18.98 18.65 -35.28
C HIS A 422 -19.17 17.91 -33.94
N ARG A 423 -19.65 16.67 -33.94
CA ARG A 423 -19.57 15.79 -32.76
C ARG A 423 -19.24 14.34 -33.15
N LEU A 424 -18.06 14.15 -33.73
CA LEU A 424 -17.44 12.82 -33.79
C LEU A 424 -15.93 12.91 -33.50
N THR A 425 -15.56 13.76 -32.56
CA THR A 425 -14.25 13.66 -31.90
C THR A 425 -14.46 12.93 -30.60
N SER A 426 -13.85 11.74 -30.51
CA SER A 426 -13.63 11.00 -29.27
C SER A 426 -13.00 11.93 -28.23
N SER A 427 -13.83 12.61 -27.44
CA SER A 427 -13.42 13.35 -26.24
C SER A 427 -12.86 12.32 -25.27
N CYS A 428 -11.55 12.10 -25.31
CA CYS A 428 -10.84 11.42 -24.25
C CYS A 428 -11.22 12.08 -22.91
N ASP A 429 -11.39 11.27 -21.88
CA ASP A 429 -12.14 11.56 -20.66
C ASP A 429 -11.38 12.49 -19.69
N PHE A 430 -10.97 13.66 -20.17
CA PHE A 430 -10.00 14.55 -19.52
C PHE A 430 -10.39 14.94 -18.09
N ALA A 431 -11.68 15.12 -17.82
CA ALA A 431 -12.15 15.46 -16.48
C ALA A 431 -12.03 14.29 -15.50
N ASN A 432 -12.33 13.06 -15.92
CA ASN A 432 -12.18 11.88 -15.06
C ASN A 432 -10.73 11.68 -14.65
N TRP A 433 -9.81 11.91 -15.60
CA TRP A 433 -8.38 11.92 -15.34
C TRP A 433 -7.96 13.07 -14.43
N TYR A 434 -8.46 14.28 -14.66
CA TYR A 434 -8.15 15.45 -13.83
C TYR A 434 -8.57 15.24 -12.37
N TYR A 435 -9.83 14.87 -12.10
CA TYR A 435 -10.29 14.62 -10.74
C TYR A 435 -9.53 13.46 -10.08
N GLY A 436 -9.27 12.38 -10.82
CA GLY A 436 -8.48 11.24 -10.34
C GLY A 436 -7.05 11.64 -9.97
N LEU A 437 -6.37 12.40 -10.83
CA LEU A 437 -4.99 12.86 -10.61
C LEU A 437 -4.89 13.81 -9.42
N VAL A 438 -5.83 14.74 -9.27
CA VAL A 438 -5.84 15.65 -8.10
C VAL A 438 -6.12 14.89 -6.81
N MET A 439 -7.06 13.93 -6.82
CA MET A 439 -7.29 13.06 -5.66
C MET A 439 -6.03 12.27 -5.29
N ALA A 440 -5.36 11.66 -6.27
CA ALA A 440 -4.12 10.91 -6.03
C ALA A 440 -2.98 11.81 -5.51
N PHE A 441 -2.83 12.99 -6.09
CA PHE A 441 -1.84 13.99 -5.66
C PHE A 441 -2.06 14.43 -4.22
N LEU A 442 -3.30 14.77 -3.85
CA LEU A 442 -3.66 15.14 -2.48
C LEU A 442 -3.47 13.96 -1.51
N ALA A 443 -3.80 12.73 -1.92
CA ALA A 443 -3.62 11.53 -1.12
C ALA A 443 -2.14 11.20 -0.85
N ILE A 444 -1.23 11.57 -1.75
CA ILE A 444 0.21 11.42 -1.56
C ILE A 444 0.79 12.59 -0.75
N ILE A 445 0.40 13.82 -1.06
CA ILE A 445 0.95 15.01 -0.39
C ILE A 445 0.50 15.12 1.06
N ALA A 446 -0.79 14.90 1.38
CA ALA A 446 -1.30 15.05 2.73
C ALA A 446 -0.46 14.31 3.80
N PRO A 447 -0.11 13.01 3.63
CA PRO A 447 0.74 12.31 4.58
C PRO A 447 2.25 12.62 4.43
N SER A 448 2.74 13.03 3.26
CA SER A 448 4.17 13.27 3.02
C SER A 448 4.63 14.71 3.30
N LEU A 449 3.72 15.67 3.35
CA LEU A 449 3.99 17.08 3.57
C LEU A 449 4.82 17.37 4.84
N PRO A 450 4.56 16.72 6.00
CA PRO A 450 5.40 16.95 7.18
C PRO A 450 6.87 16.55 6.96
N CYS A 451 7.12 15.52 6.15
CA CYS A 451 8.48 15.10 5.80
C CYS A 451 9.16 16.11 4.88
N PHE A 452 8.45 16.63 3.87
CA PHE A 452 8.99 17.67 2.97
C PHE A 452 9.33 18.97 3.71
N LEU A 453 8.56 19.32 4.74
CA LEU A 453 8.80 20.50 5.58
C LEU A 453 9.84 20.27 6.68
N GLY A 454 10.40 19.06 6.80
CA GLY A 454 11.39 18.73 7.83
C GLY A 454 10.85 18.78 9.26
N ILE A 455 9.52 18.71 9.45
CA ILE A 455 8.90 18.74 10.79
C ILE A 455 9.28 17.45 11.50
N THR A 456 9.92 17.51 12.67
CA THR A 456 10.31 16.33 13.46
C THR A 456 9.35 16.03 14.60
N ALA A 457 8.72 17.06 15.16
CA ALA A 457 7.80 16.92 16.29
C ALA A 457 6.55 16.11 15.93
N LEU A 458 6.28 15.05 16.71
CA LEU A 458 5.18 14.10 16.45
C LEU A 458 3.82 14.78 16.32
N PHE A 459 3.45 15.60 17.30
CA PHE A 459 2.13 16.26 17.32
C PHE A 459 1.96 17.25 16.16
N ALA A 460 3.03 17.96 15.77
CA ALA A 460 3.00 18.85 14.62
C ALA A 460 2.83 18.06 13.30
N ARG A 461 3.50 16.91 13.16
CA ARG A 461 3.31 16.00 12.02
C ARG A 461 1.86 15.54 11.93
N LEU A 462 1.31 15.01 13.03
CA LEU A 462 -0.05 14.50 13.08
C LEU A 462 -1.07 15.60 12.78
N ALA A 463 -0.89 16.81 13.34
CA ALA A 463 -1.76 17.95 13.05
C ALA A 463 -1.75 18.30 11.55
N LEU A 464 -0.59 18.32 10.92
CA LEU A 464 -0.47 18.61 9.49
C LEU A 464 -1.05 17.50 8.61
N MET A 465 -0.88 16.23 8.99
CA MET A 465 -1.53 15.10 8.32
C MET A 465 -3.05 15.18 8.40
N VAL A 466 -3.60 15.54 9.57
CA VAL A 466 -5.04 15.75 9.76
C VAL A 466 -5.54 16.91 8.90
N ALA A 467 -4.82 18.04 8.88
CA ALA A 467 -5.16 19.18 8.03
C ALA A 467 -5.17 18.80 6.53
N GLY A 468 -4.13 18.09 6.06
CA GLY A 468 -4.08 17.57 4.70
C GLY A 468 -5.20 16.57 4.40
N GLY A 469 -5.54 15.71 5.35
CA GLY A 469 -6.65 14.77 5.26
C GLY A 469 -8.01 15.46 5.12
N LEU A 470 -8.23 16.57 5.82
CA LEU A 470 -9.45 17.39 5.68
C LEU A 470 -9.55 18.03 4.28
N VAL A 471 -8.43 18.50 3.72
CA VAL A 471 -8.39 19.03 2.34
C VAL A 471 -8.70 17.93 1.33
N LEU A 472 -8.08 16.75 1.48
CA LEU A 472 -8.36 15.59 0.65
C LEU A 472 -9.83 15.19 0.72
N ALA A 473 -10.40 15.05 1.93
CA ALA A 473 -11.80 14.69 2.13
C ALA A 473 -12.77 15.70 1.49
N SER A 474 -12.48 17.00 1.63
CA SER A 474 -13.27 18.05 0.99
C SER A 474 -13.25 17.92 -0.53
N PHE A 475 -12.06 17.71 -1.12
CA PHE A 475 -11.94 17.53 -2.56
C PHE A 475 -12.58 16.22 -3.05
N MET A 476 -12.43 15.11 -2.31
CA MET A 476 -13.07 13.83 -2.63
C MET A 476 -14.59 13.94 -2.62
N THR A 477 -15.16 14.70 -1.68
CA THR A 477 -16.60 14.98 -1.63
C THR A 477 -17.06 15.64 -2.93
N TYR A 478 -16.40 16.74 -3.30
CA TYR A 478 -16.66 17.45 -4.55
C TYR A 478 -16.46 16.57 -5.80
N ALA A 479 -15.32 15.89 -5.90
CA ALA A 479 -14.97 15.07 -7.05
C ALA A 479 -15.95 13.89 -7.23
N SER A 480 -16.33 13.21 -6.15
CA SER A 480 -17.20 12.03 -6.22
C SER A 480 -18.61 12.38 -6.71
N GLU A 481 -19.18 13.49 -6.25
CA GLU A 481 -20.47 13.99 -6.73
C GLU A 481 -20.40 14.31 -8.24
N HIS A 482 -19.41 15.11 -8.64
CA HIS A 482 -19.24 15.52 -10.04
C HIS A 482 -18.98 14.33 -10.97
N LEU A 483 -18.16 13.36 -10.55
CA LEU A 483 -17.86 12.17 -11.32
C LEU A 483 -19.10 11.28 -11.52
N ALA A 484 -19.92 11.09 -10.48
CA ALA A 484 -21.14 10.29 -10.60
C ALA A 484 -22.19 10.95 -11.49
N ILE A 485 -22.45 12.25 -11.29
CA ILE A 485 -23.38 13.01 -12.13
C ILE A 485 -22.93 12.96 -13.59
N ARG A 486 -21.64 13.19 -13.85
CA ARG A 486 -21.07 13.13 -15.20
C ARG A 486 -21.17 11.73 -15.81
N ALA A 487 -20.88 10.68 -15.04
CA ALA A 487 -21.00 9.30 -15.50
C ALA A 487 -22.45 8.97 -15.90
N PHE A 488 -23.42 9.39 -15.09
CA PHE A 488 -24.85 9.21 -15.37
C PHE A 488 -25.27 9.94 -16.66
N PHE A 489 -24.90 11.21 -16.80
CA PHE A 489 -25.21 12.01 -17.99
C PHE A 489 -24.59 11.44 -19.25
N ARG A 490 -23.33 11.01 -19.19
CA ARG A 490 -22.69 10.39 -20.34
C ARG A 490 -23.41 9.12 -20.78
N GLY A 491 -23.90 8.32 -19.82
CA GLY A 491 -24.74 7.17 -20.10
C GLY A 491 -26.02 7.53 -20.85
N LEU A 492 -26.69 8.62 -20.45
CA LEU A 492 -27.87 9.16 -21.13
C LEU A 492 -27.54 9.62 -22.56
N GLU A 493 -26.50 10.44 -22.73
CA GLU A 493 -26.12 11.04 -24.01
C GLU A 493 -25.70 10.00 -25.04
N ASP A 494 -24.82 9.05 -24.67
CA ASP A 494 -24.32 8.02 -25.58
C ASP A 494 -25.47 7.15 -26.12
N ARG A 495 -26.49 6.87 -25.28
CA ARG A 495 -27.65 6.06 -25.66
C ARG A 495 -28.66 6.82 -26.50
N ASP A 496 -28.87 8.11 -26.21
CA ASP A 496 -29.72 8.99 -27.02
C ASP A 496 -29.14 9.20 -28.42
N ALA A 497 -27.83 9.40 -28.51
CA ALA A 497 -27.12 9.46 -29.79
C ALA A 497 -27.28 8.16 -30.58
N ALA A 498 -27.12 7.00 -29.93
CA ALA A 498 -27.32 5.69 -30.57
C ALA A 498 -28.77 5.51 -31.06
N ARG A 499 -29.78 5.94 -30.29
CA ARG A 499 -31.19 5.88 -30.71
C ARG A 499 -31.49 6.79 -31.89
N LYS A 500 -30.98 8.02 -31.90
CA LYS A 500 -31.15 8.94 -33.04
C LYS A 500 -30.57 8.36 -34.31
N LEU A 501 -29.38 7.75 -34.25
CA LEU A 501 -28.77 7.07 -35.39
C LEU A 501 -29.60 5.88 -35.88
N ILE A 502 -30.13 5.06 -34.97
CA ILE A 502 -31.00 3.92 -35.34
C ILE A 502 -32.31 4.40 -35.99
N LYS A 503 -32.93 5.46 -35.46
CA LYS A 503 -34.15 6.04 -36.03
C LYS A 503 -33.88 6.59 -37.42
N LEU A 504 -32.82 7.38 -37.58
CA LEU A 504 -32.45 7.99 -38.87
C LEU A 504 -32.12 6.92 -39.93
N ASN A 505 -31.53 5.80 -39.52
CA ASN A 505 -31.29 4.66 -40.41
C ASN A 505 -32.58 3.91 -40.78
N ARG A 506 -33.58 3.84 -39.88
CA ARG A 506 -34.88 3.23 -40.18
C ARG A 506 -35.70 4.10 -41.13
N ASP A 507 -35.74 5.41 -40.87
CA ASP A 507 -36.47 6.38 -41.69
C ASP A 507 -35.87 6.40 -43.11
N PHE A 508 -34.54 6.38 -43.24
CA PHE A 508 -33.85 6.26 -44.55
C PHE A 508 -34.16 4.95 -45.30
N VAL A 509 -34.37 3.82 -44.61
CA VAL A 509 -34.76 2.56 -45.26
C VAL A 509 -36.22 2.62 -45.73
N SER A 510 -37.11 3.20 -44.92
CA SER A 510 -38.52 3.39 -45.26
C SER A 510 -38.70 4.28 -46.49
N ASP A 511 -37.99 5.41 -46.55
CA ASP A 511 -38.07 6.34 -47.69
C ASP A 511 -37.58 5.69 -49.00
N ASN A 512 -36.60 4.78 -48.93
CA ASN A 512 -36.13 4.04 -50.11
C ASN A 512 -37.10 2.93 -50.55
N GLU A 513 -37.81 2.28 -49.63
CA GLU A 513 -38.86 1.30 -49.96
C GLU A 513 -40.08 2.00 -50.58
N GLU A 514 -40.51 3.13 -50.02
CA GLU A 514 -41.65 3.91 -50.55
C GLU A 514 -41.35 4.50 -51.93
N GLN A 515 -40.11 4.94 -52.18
CA GLN A 515 -39.67 5.37 -53.51
C GLN A 515 -39.63 4.21 -54.54
N SER A 516 -39.27 2.99 -54.10
CA SER A 516 -39.27 1.81 -54.96
C SER A 516 -40.68 1.40 -55.37
N ASP A 517 -41.64 1.44 -54.46
CA ASP A 517 -43.03 1.10 -54.73
C ASP A 517 -43.69 2.10 -55.70
N LEU A 518 -43.39 3.40 -55.56
CA LEU A 518 -43.84 4.44 -56.49
C LEU A 518 -43.25 4.27 -57.91
N ASP A 519 -41.98 3.86 -58.01
CA ASP A 519 -41.32 3.60 -59.30
C ASP A 519 -41.86 2.33 -60.00
N ASP A 520 -42.37 1.36 -59.24
CA ASP A 520 -43.02 0.15 -59.77
C ASP A 520 -44.48 0.43 -60.18
N GLU A 521 -45.22 1.27 -59.43
CA GLU A 521 -46.56 1.72 -59.80
C GLU A 521 -46.54 2.59 -61.07
N ALA A 522 -45.55 3.48 -61.20
CA ALA A 522 -45.33 4.26 -62.42
C ALA A 522 -45.04 3.36 -63.64
N ARG A 523 -44.25 2.28 -63.46
CA ARG A 523 -43.99 1.29 -64.52
C ARG A 523 -45.22 0.48 -64.90
N MET A 524 -46.07 0.11 -63.93
CA MET A 524 -47.36 -0.54 -64.20
C MET A 524 -48.32 0.38 -64.95
N ALA A 525 -48.42 1.65 -64.57
CA ALA A 525 -49.24 2.64 -65.27
C ALA A 525 -48.77 2.86 -66.72
N GLU A 526 -47.45 2.88 -66.95
CA GLU A 526 -46.88 2.97 -68.30
C GLU A 526 -47.15 1.70 -69.13
N ALA A 527 -47.10 0.51 -68.51
CA ALA A 527 -47.46 -0.75 -69.17
C ALA A 527 -48.95 -0.83 -69.54
N VAL A 528 -49.86 -0.37 -68.66
CA VAL A 528 -51.31 -0.29 -68.94
C VAL A 528 -51.61 0.72 -70.07
N LYS A 529 -50.89 1.85 -70.10
CA LYS A 529 -50.98 2.84 -71.19
C LYS A 529 -50.45 2.31 -72.52
N LYS A 530 -49.51 1.35 -72.49
CA LYS A 530 -48.98 0.68 -73.68
C LYS A 530 -49.95 -0.40 -74.20
N ASN A 531 -50.67 -1.09 -73.31
CA ASN A 531 -51.66 -2.11 -73.68
C ASN A 531 -52.97 -1.50 -74.23
N SER A 532 -53.45 -0.41 -73.64
CA SER A 532 -54.62 0.36 -74.13
C SER A 532 -54.37 1.08 -75.48
N ARG A 533 -53.11 1.13 -75.94
CA ARG A 533 -52.74 1.60 -77.29
C ARG A 533 -52.73 0.48 -78.34
N LEU A 534 -52.79 -0.79 -77.92
CA LEU A 534 -52.85 -1.97 -78.79
C LEU A 534 -54.31 -2.38 -79.11
N ASP A 535 -55.26 -2.07 -78.22
CA ASP A 535 -56.69 -2.37 -78.45
C ASP A 535 -57.42 -1.39 -79.40
N PHE A 536 -56.74 -0.36 -79.91
CA PHE A 536 -57.28 0.60 -80.88
C PHE A 536 -56.82 0.36 -82.33
N VAL A 537 -56.17 -0.78 -82.62
CA VAL A 537 -55.61 -1.08 -83.96
C VAL A 537 -56.23 -2.34 -84.59
N SER A 538 -57.36 -2.88 -84.09
CA SER A 538 -58.04 -4.02 -84.73
C SER A 538 -59.51 -3.76 -85.08
N ASP A 539 -59.82 -2.60 -85.67
CA ASP A 539 -61.06 -2.42 -86.46
C ASP A 539 -60.84 -1.31 -87.51
N ASN A 540 -60.31 -1.70 -88.68
CA ASN A 540 -60.66 -1.18 -90.01
C ASN A 540 -59.77 -1.85 -91.07
N GLU A 541 -60.44 -2.51 -92.02
CA GLU A 541 -59.93 -2.91 -93.35
C GLU A 541 -59.48 -1.70 -94.19
#